data_AF-A0ABD3H896-F1
#
_entry.id   AF-A0ABD3H896-F1
#
_cell.length_a   1.000
_cell.length_b   1.000
_cell.length_c   1.000
_cell.angle_alpha   90.00
_cell.angle_beta   90.00
_cell.angle_gamma   90.00
#
_symmetry.space_group_name_H-M   'P 1'
#
loop_
_entity.id
_entity.type
_entity.pdbx_description
1 polymer ?
#
loop_
_entity_poly.entity_id
_entity_poly.type
_entity_poly.pdbx_seq_one_letter_code
_entity_poly.pdbx_strand_id
1 'polypeptide(L)'
;MRKMDKKDVLDERIFFYNEPFSKRLECILTKFDHPGFEKAYILFKTLEVCKSAFWTIYGFVRQTYYNYEGAYKLGQRIGFHGNHELNYSASVLTHFGGKTAEPLPHKESKNENTDGIFYRLPKAYSRDDIYKEISRKMEAVDMTPISRVAFDNIWRKDFPNFNIHNSSAFAKCQECLKFITMLQRERRSAPRAKLELDREKHLKHQMSGRTVYYSHRELSTSNPSLYLSFIHDAMDLAKTTIPRLCDKVKTLMGSVQPLPLKVIGILNHGHEPRVAAHVTVGGLWKSDPNFTITSIAKQLRDYESYHTAKILGDLNIVFIK
;
A
#
# COMPACT_ATOMS: atom_id res chain seq x y z
N MET A 1 6.94 -32.29 -20.81
CA MET A 1 7.42 -30.91 -20.57
C MET A 1 7.92 -30.78 -19.14
N ARG A 2 9.10 -30.16 -18.92
CA ARG A 2 9.60 -29.80 -17.59
C ARG A 2 8.90 -28.51 -17.17
N LYS A 3 8.22 -28.49 -16.01
CA LYS A 3 7.66 -27.24 -15.45
C LYS A 3 8.83 -26.42 -14.88
N MET A 4 8.89 -25.14 -15.21
CA MET A 4 9.77 -24.16 -14.55
C MET A 4 9.13 -23.72 -13.22
N ASP A 5 9.93 -23.36 -12.23
CA ASP A 5 9.40 -22.72 -11.02
C ASP A 5 8.96 -21.27 -11.35
N LYS A 6 7.91 -20.79 -10.68
CA LYS A 6 7.55 -19.37 -10.65
C LYS A 6 8.71 -18.52 -10.11
N LYS A 7 9.51 -19.07 -9.19
CA LYS A 7 10.70 -18.38 -8.67
C LYS A 7 11.75 -18.16 -9.76
N ASP A 8 12.12 -19.20 -10.51
CA ASP A 8 13.08 -19.09 -11.63
C ASP A 8 12.68 -18.01 -12.63
N VAL A 9 11.37 -17.91 -12.93
CA VAL A 9 10.79 -16.92 -13.85
C VAL A 9 10.89 -15.50 -13.27
N LEU A 10 10.67 -15.32 -11.96
CA LEU A 10 10.76 -14.03 -11.28
C LEU A 10 12.22 -13.56 -11.16
N ASP A 11 13.11 -14.43 -10.70
CA ASP A 11 14.53 -14.13 -10.52
C ASP A 11 15.20 -13.78 -11.86
N GLU A 12 14.89 -14.53 -12.93
CA GLU A 12 15.33 -14.21 -14.29
C GLU A 12 14.79 -12.86 -14.77
N ARG A 13 13.51 -12.57 -14.54
CA ARG A 13 12.91 -11.31 -14.98
C ARG A 13 13.53 -10.12 -14.23
N ILE A 14 13.79 -10.27 -12.94
CA ILE A 14 14.49 -9.25 -12.13
C ILE A 14 15.90 -9.02 -12.67
N PHE A 15 16.67 -10.09 -12.92
CA PHE A 15 17.99 -9.99 -13.54
C PHE A 15 17.92 -9.29 -14.91
N PHE A 16 17.03 -9.75 -15.79
CA PHE A 16 16.87 -9.19 -17.13
C PHE A 16 16.51 -7.70 -17.09
N TYR A 17 15.58 -7.25 -16.25
CA TYR A 17 15.19 -5.82 -16.20
C TYR A 17 16.20 -4.91 -15.48
N ASN A 18 17.18 -5.45 -14.75
CA ASN A 18 18.23 -4.67 -14.10
C ASN A 18 19.40 -4.31 -15.05
N GLU A 19 19.55 -4.99 -16.19
CA GLU A 19 20.60 -4.68 -17.17
C GLU A 19 20.20 -3.50 -18.10
N PRO A 20 21.16 -2.69 -18.59
CA PRO A 20 20.90 -1.59 -19.53
C PRO A 20 20.35 -2.09 -20.86
N PHE A 21 19.56 -1.25 -21.54
CA PHE A 21 18.81 -1.64 -22.75
C PHE A 21 19.67 -2.27 -23.86
N SER A 22 20.92 -1.83 -24.03
CA SER A 22 21.86 -2.40 -25.00
C SER A 22 22.07 -3.90 -24.78
N LYS A 23 22.49 -4.31 -23.58
CA LYS A 23 22.63 -5.72 -23.17
C LYS A 23 21.30 -6.47 -23.22
N ARG A 24 20.17 -5.82 -22.88
CA ARG A 24 18.85 -6.45 -22.94
C ARG A 24 18.41 -6.75 -24.37
N LEU A 25 18.71 -5.84 -25.30
CA LEU A 25 18.48 -6.03 -26.73
C LEU A 25 19.42 -7.10 -27.29
N GLU A 26 20.71 -7.07 -26.95
CA GLU A 26 21.69 -8.12 -27.27
C GLU A 26 21.24 -9.50 -26.78
N CYS A 27 20.72 -9.60 -25.56
CA CYS A 27 20.14 -10.81 -24.98
C CYS A 27 18.85 -11.27 -25.70
N ILE A 28 18.07 -10.37 -26.30
CA ILE A 28 16.94 -10.76 -27.18
C ILE A 28 17.46 -11.23 -28.54
N LEU A 29 18.37 -10.48 -29.16
CA LEU A 29 18.87 -10.74 -30.51
C LEU A 29 19.61 -12.08 -30.58
N THR A 30 20.54 -12.34 -29.65
CA THR A 30 21.25 -13.64 -29.54
C THR A 30 20.32 -14.84 -29.29
N LYS A 31 19.08 -14.61 -28.86
CA LYS A 31 18.03 -15.64 -28.73
C LYS A 31 17.19 -15.83 -29.99
N PHE A 32 17.22 -14.87 -30.91
CA PHE A 32 16.64 -14.97 -32.25
C PHE A 32 17.66 -15.46 -33.29
N ASP A 33 18.95 -15.21 -33.08
CA ASP A 33 20.06 -15.80 -33.86
C ASP A 33 20.24 -17.32 -33.57
N HIS A 34 19.46 -17.90 -32.64
CA HIS A 34 19.48 -19.33 -32.31
C HIS A 34 18.77 -20.18 -33.40
N PRO A 35 19.35 -21.29 -33.91
CA PRO A 35 18.76 -22.09 -35.00
C PRO A 35 17.36 -22.68 -34.74
N GLY A 36 16.94 -22.80 -33.48
CA GLY A 36 15.57 -23.20 -33.11
C GLY A 36 14.50 -22.14 -33.37
N PHE A 37 14.88 -20.87 -33.58
CA PHE A 37 13.95 -19.74 -33.67
C PHE A 37 12.99 -19.84 -34.86
N GLU A 38 13.49 -20.30 -36.02
CA GLU A 38 12.67 -20.58 -37.21
C GLU A 38 11.68 -21.72 -36.97
N LYS A 39 12.07 -22.70 -36.15
CA LYS A 39 11.23 -23.83 -35.69
C LYS A 39 10.30 -23.44 -34.53
N ALA A 40 10.21 -22.15 -34.19
CA ALA A 40 9.40 -21.55 -33.14
C ALA A 40 9.77 -21.88 -31.68
N TYR A 41 11.00 -22.34 -31.44
CA TYR A 41 11.56 -22.58 -30.10
C TYR A 41 12.74 -21.64 -29.80
N ILE A 42 12.81 -21.16 -28.57
CA ILE A 42 13.87 -20.25 -28.10
C ILE A 42 14.61 -20.89 -26.93
N LEU A 43 15.94 -20.82 -26.91
CA LEU A 43 16.77 -21.47 -25.89
C LEU A 43 16.84 -20.64 -24.60
N PHE A 44 16.03 -21.03 -23.60
CA PHE A 44 16.07 -20.47 -22.26
C PHE A 44 16.96 -21.31 -21.33
N LYS A 45 18.14 -20.78 -20.97
CA LYS A 45 19.21 -21.50 -20.25
C LYS A 45 19.58 -22.80 -20.98
N THR A 46 19.04 -23.95 -20.55
CA THR A 46 19.23 -25.28 -21.15
C THR A 46 17.91 -25.92 -21.62
N LEU A 47 16.83 -25.15 -21.71
CA LEU A 47 15.48 -25.60 -22.08
C LEU A 47 14.99 -24.87 -23.33
N GLU A 48 14.42 -25.60 -24.28
CA GLU A 48 13.67 -25.01 -25.37
C GLU A 48 12.28 -24.59 -24.90
N VAL A 49 11.96 -23.31 -25.04
CA VAL A 49 10.65 -22.74 -24.71
C VAL A 49 9.95 -22.21 -25.97
N CYS A 50 8.64 -22.35 -26.03
CA CYS A 50 7.85 -21.76 -27.11
C CYS A 50 7.84 -20.22 -26.99
N LYS A 51 7.57 -19.52 -28.11
CA LYS A 51 7.52 -18.05 -28.17
C LYS A 51 6.64 -17.42 -27.07
N SER A 52 5.51 -18.02 -26.74
CA SER A 52 4.61 -17.53 -25.69
C SER A 52 5.18 -17.67 -24.27
N ALA A 53 5.87 -18.77 -23.98
CA ALA A 53 6.61 -18.92 -22.74
C ALA A 53 7.78 -17.92 -22.67
N PHE A 54 8.52 -17.69 -23.77
CA PHE A 54 9.60 -16.71 -23.82
C PHE A 54 9.13 -15.28 -23.47
N TRP A 55 8.07 -14.77 -24.10
CA TRP A 55 7.57 -13.43 -23.75
C TRP A 55 6.94 -13.37 -22.34
N THR A 56 6.38 -14.49 -21.85
CA THR A 56 5.88 -14.59 -20.47
C THR A 56 7.03 -14.59 -19.45
N ILE A 57 8.17 -15.24 -19.73
CA ILE A 57 9.35 -15.22 -18.85
C ILE A 57 9.88 -13.79 -18.74
N TYR A 58 10.30 -13.22 -19.87
CA TYR A 58 10.89 -11.88 -19.95
C TYR A 58 9.89 -10.72 -19.83
N GLY A 59 8.62 -10.99 -19.54
CA GLY A 59 7.61 -9.98 -19.19
C GLY A 59 7.16 -9.06 -20.34
N PHE A 60 7.45 -9.39 -21.60
CA PHE A 60 7.02 -8.59 -22.74
C PHE A 60 5.51 -8.74 -22.99
N VAL A 61 4.86 -7.64 -23.36
CA VAL A 61 3.54 -7.69 -24.01
C VAL A 61 3.71 -8.40 -25.36
N ARG A 62 2.74 -9.25 -25.74
CA ARG A 62 2.74 -10.02 -27.01
C ARG A 62 3.14 -9.17 -28.21
N GLN A 63 2.60 -7.96 -28.35
CA GLN A 63 2.92 -7.05 -29.45
C GLN A 63 4.40 -6.62 -29.47
N THR A 64 4.98 -6.32 -28.30
CA THR A 64 6.40 -5.93 -28.17
C THR A 64 7.32 -7.04 -28.67
N TYR A 65 7.01 -8.31 -28.32
CA TYR A 65 7.74 -9.47 -28.85
C TYR A 65 7.66 -9.54 -30.39
N TYR A 66 6.47 -9.42 -30.99
CA TYR A 66 6.32 -9.50 -32.45
C TYR A 66 6.95 -8.31 -33.19
N ASN A 67 6.99 -7.13 -32.58
CA ASN A 67 7.72 -5.99 -33.13
C ASN A 67 9.23 -6.26 -33.18
N TYR A 68 9.81 -6.87 -32.14
CA TYR A 68 11.22 -7.29 -32.15
C TYR A 68 11.48 -8.43 -33.15
N GLU A 69 10.62 -9.45 -33.23
CA GLU A 69 10.74 -10.52 -34.25
C GLU A 69 10.66 -9.97 -35.68
N GLY A 70 9.78 -9.00 -35.94
CA GLY A 70 9.66 -8.33 -37.23
C GLY A 70 10.91 -7.52 -37.59
N ALA A 71 11.39 -6.67 -36.69
CA ALA A 71 12.60 -5.87 -36.90
C ALA A 71 13.85 -6.74 -37.12
N TYR A 72 14.00 -7.80 -36.32
CA TYR A 72 15.07 -8.79 -36.46
C TYR A 72 15.09 -9.45 -37.85
N LYS A 73 13.92 -9.84 -38.36
CA LYS A 73 13.75 -10.43 -39.71
C LYS A 73 13.99 -9.42 -40.84
N LEU A 74 13.78 -8.14 -40.59
CA LEU A 74 14.12 -7.03 -41.49
C LEU A 74 15.60 -6.60 -41.37
N GLY A 75 16.45 -7.41 -40.73
CA GLY A 75 17.88 -7.15 -40.57
C GLY A 75 18.23 -6.05 -39.56
N GLN A 76 17.25 -5.45 -38.88
CA GLN A 76 17.50 -4.39 -37.92
C GLN A 76 18.11 -4.96 -36.64
N ARG A 77 19.24 -4.37 -36.21
CA ARG A 77 20.00 -4.76 -35.00
C ARG A 77 20.19 -3.60 -34.00
N ILE A 78 19.65 -2.40 -34.31
CA ILE A 78 19.74 -1.18 -33.50
C ILE A 78 18.32 -0.76 -33.07
N GLY A 79 18.17 -0.24 -31.85
CA GLY A 79 16.90 -0.24 -31.13
C GLY A 79 15.89 0.88 -31.41
N PHE A 80 14.61 0.59 -31.14
CA PHE A 80 13.51 1.56 -31.15
C PHE A 80 13.59 2.50 -29.93
N HIS A 81 13.74 3.80 -30.15
CA HIS A 81 13.55 4.81 -29.11
C HIS A 81 12.06 5.04 -28.80
N GLY A 82 11.73 5.30 -27.54
CA GLY A 82 10.39 5.74 -27.08
C GLY A 82 9.83 4.97 -25.88
N ASN A 83 9.96 3.64 -25.83
CA ASN A 83 9.31 2.82 -24.79
C ASN A 83 10.16 2.53 -23.54
N HIS A 84 11.46 2.83 -23.54
CA HIS A 84 12.33 2.51 -22.39
C HIS A 84 11.98 3.34 -21.14
N GLU A 85 11.87 4.66 -21.32
CA GLU A 85 11.58 5.62 -20.25
C GLU A 85 10.20 5.39 -19.65
N LEU A 86 9.17 5.16 -20.48
CA LEU A 86 7.81 4.83 -20.04
C LEU A 86 7.78 3.58 -19.13
N ASN A 87 8.47 2.50 -19.52
CA ASN A 87 8.51 1.27 -18.73
C ASN A 87 9.31 1.43 -17.43
N TYR A 88 10.41 2.20 -17.43
CA TYR A 88 11.13 2.52 -16.20
C TYR A 88 10.29 3.39 -15.27
N SER A 89 9.62 4.44 -15.78
CA SER A 89 8.73 5.26 -14.98
C SER A 89 7.55 4.48 -14.39
N ALA A 90 6.97 3.55 -15.15
CA ALA A 90 5.95 2.62 -14.65
C ALA A 90 6.53 1.73 -13.52
N SER A 91 7.74 1.19 -13.68
CA SER A 91 8.41 0.39 -12.63
C SER A 91 8.71 1.22 -11.37
N VAL A 92 9.22 2.46 -11.52
CA VAL A 92 9.45 3.39 -10.40
C VAL A 92 8.13 3.77 -9.73
N LEU A 93 7.03 3.91 -10.49
CA LEU A 93 5.68 4.09 -9.95
C LEU A 93 5.18 2.87 -9.18
N THR A 94 5.39 1.64 -9.68
CA THR A 94 5.07 0.39 -8.95
C THR A 94 5.87 0.29 -7.66
N HIS A 95 7.17 0.61 -7.71
CA HIS A 95 8.06 0.60 -6.57
C HIS A 95 7.71 1.68 -5.53
N PHE A 96 7.36 2.88 -5.98
CA PHE A 96 6.85 3.97 -5.13
C PHE A 96 5.51 3.60 -4.50
N GLY A 97 4.57 3.07 -5.28
CA GLY A 97 3.25 2.63 -4.84
C GLY A 97 3.35 1.54 -3.77
N GLY A 98 4.10 0.46 -4.05
CA GLY A 98 4.31 -0.64 -3.12
C GLY A 98 5.07 -0.26 -1.84
N LYS A 99 5.90 0.79 -1.87
CA LYS A 99 6.59 1.31 -0.67
C LYS A 99 5.78 2.32 0.15
N THR A 100 4.83 3.04 -0.45
CA THR A 100 4.20 4.22 0.19
C THR A 100 2.69 4.13 0.35
N ALA A 101 1.98 3.31 -0.41
CA ALA A 101 0.53 3.24 -0.35
C ALA A 101 0.04 2.23 0.71
N GLU A 102 -0.92 2.63 1.56
CA GLU A 102 -1.60 1.72 2.48
C GLU A 102 -2.71 0.95 1.71
N PRO A 103 -2.72 -0.40 1.70
CA PRO A 103 -3.79 -1.17 1.07
C PRO A 103 -5.10 -0.99 1.86
N LEU A 104 -6.21 -0.89 1.13
CA LEU A 104 -7.56 -0.79 1.69
C LEU A 104 -8.38 -2.04 1.33
N PRO A 105 -8.09 -3.24 1.89
CA PRO A 105 -8.82 -4.47 1.55
C PRO A 105 -10.30 -4.47 1.98
N HIS A 106 -10.77 -3.44 2.71
CA HIS A 106 -12.20 -3.19 2.95
C HIS A 106 -12.87 -2.40 1.81
N LYS A 107 -12.12 -2.05 0.77
CA LYS A 107 -12.57 -1.50 -0.49
C LYS A 107 -12.05 -2.39 -1.60
N GLU A 108 -12.92 -3.27 -2.07
CA GLU A 108 -12.74 -4.01 -3.31
C GLU A 108 -13.37 -3.20 -4.45
N SER A 109 -12.77 -3.25 -5.64
CA SER A 109 -13.37 -2.64 -6.82
C SER A 109 -14.48 -3.52 -7.37
N LYS A 110 -15.64 -2.95 -7.68
CA LYS A 110 -16.74 -3.63 -8.39
C LYS A 110 -16.73 -3.40 -9.91
N ASN A 111 -15.56 -3.02 -10.46
CA ASN A 111 -15.39 -2.74 -11.88
C ASN A 111 -14.55 -3.83 -12.54
N GLU A 112 -15.13 -4.47 -13.57
CA GLU A 112 -14.62 -5.65 -14.33
C GLU A 112 -13.19 -5.50 -14.90
N ASN A 113 -12.70 -4.27 -15.05
CA ASN A 113 -11.34 -3.97 -15.53
C ASN A 113 -10.32 -3.71 -14.39
N THR A 114 -10.70 -3.86 -13.12
CA THR A 114 -9.88 -3.47 -11.95
C THR A 114 -10.04 -4.38 -10.75
N ASP A 115 -10.17 -5.70 -10.97
CA ASP A 115 -10.12 -6.70 -9.90
C ASP A 115 -8.85 -6.51 -9.05
N GLY A 116 -9.04 -6.08 -7.80
CA GLY A 116 -7.93 -5.78 -6.91
C GLY A 116 -8.27 -4.88 -5.73
N ILE A 117 -7.35 -4.88 -4.78
CA ILE A 117 -7.37 -4.02 -3.59
C ILE A 117 -7.16 -2.57 -4.02
N PHE A 118 -7.95 -1.63 -3.47
CA PHE A 118 -7.66 -0.20 -3.59
C PHE A 118 -6.45 0.18 -2.73
N TYR A 119 -5.54 0.98 -3.29
CA TYR A 119 -4.37 1.51 -2.58
C TYR A 119 -4.58 2.99 -2.26
N ARG A 120 -4.36 3.37 -1.01
CA ARG A 120 -4.40 4.78 -0.57
C ARG A 120 -2.98 5.31 -0.45
N LEU A 121 -2.70 6.40 -1.15
CA LEU A 121 -1.45 7.12 -0.97
C LEU A 121 -1.55 8.14 0.17
N PRO A 122 -0.46 8.40 0.92
CA PRO A 122 -0.45 9.40 1.98
C PRO A 122 -0.77 10.78 1.43
N LYS A 123 -1.66 11.54 2.10
CA LYS A 123 -1.96 12.95 1.75
C LYS A 123 -0.74 13.91 1.86
N ALA A 124 0.42 13.38 2.24
CA ALA A 124 1.72 14.02 2.13
C ALA A 124 2.28 14.07 0.68
N TYR A 125 1.52 13.58 -0.30
CA TYR A 125 1.81 13.61 -1.73
C TYR A 125 0.61 14.09 -2.54
N SER A 126 0.83 15.01 -3.48
CA SER A 126 0.00 15.20 -4.68
C SER A 126 0.57 14.43 -5.87
N ARG A 127 -0.18 14.30 -6.98
CA ARG A 127 0.37 13.71 -8.23
C ARG A 127 1.60 14.48 -8.73
N ASP A 128 1.59 15.80 -8.57
CA ASP A 128 2.71 16.68 -8.89
C ASP A 128 3.96 16.40 -8.05
N ASP A 129 3.82 16.08 -6.77
CA ASP A 129 4.95 15.72 -5.91
C ASP A 129 5.53 14.36 -6.29
N ILE A 130 4.67 13.41 -6.66
CA ILE A 130 5.08 12.07 -7.10
C ILE A 130 5.80 12.15 -8.45
N TYR A 131 5.25 12.91 -9.41
CA TYR A 131 5.92 13.22 -10.68
C TYR A 131 7.30 13.83 -10.45
N LYS A 132 7.42 14.87 -9.61
CA LYS A 132 8.70 15.52 -9.26
C LYS A 132 9.65 14.62 -8.45
N GLU A 133 9.18 13.58 -7.79
CA GLU A 133 10.03 12.57 -7.17
C GLU A 133 10.56 11.57 -8.21
N ILE A 134 9.74 11.19 -9.19
CA ILE A 134 10.13 10.29 -10.29
C ILE A 134 11.09 10.97 -11.25
N SER A 135 10.82 12.19 -11.73
CA SER A 135 11.72 12.94 -12.62
C SER A 135 13.13 13.03 -12.03
N ARG A 136 13.25 13.42 -10.75
CA ARG A 136 14.53 13.49 -10.04
C ARG A 136 15.20 12.12 -9.82
N LYS A 137 14.43 11.04 -9.74
CA LYS A 137 14.95 9.66 -9.68
C LYS A 137 15.36 9.11 -11.06
N MET A 138 14.89 9.70 -12.15
CA MET A 138 15.37 9.42 -13.51
C MET A 138 16.63 10.24 -13.81
N GLU A 139 16.62 11.54 -13.48
CA GLU A 139 17.81 12.42 -13.53
C GLU A 139 18.98 11.83 -12.74
N ALA A 140 18.74 11.28 -11.54
CA ALA A 140 19.78 10.66 -10.70
C ALA A 140 20.30 9.29 -11.21
N VAL A 141 19.83 8.80 -12.35
CA VAL A 141 20.36 7.62 -13.06
C VAL A 141 20.63 7.92 -14.55
N ASP A 142 20.90 9.19 -14.87
CA ASP A 142 21.19 9.70 -16.23
C ASP A 142 20.10 9.37 -17.28
N MET A 143 18.84 9.27 -16.86
CA MET A 143 17.68 9.05 -17.72
C MET A 143 16.84 10.32 -17.89
N THR A 144 16.36 10.57 -19.11
CA THR A 144 15.43 11.67 -19.41
C THR A 144 14.13 11.53 -18.59
N PRO A 145 13.67 12.57 -17.87
CA PRO A 145 12.34 12.58 -17.28
C PRO A 145 11.24 12.40 -18.34
N ILE A 146 10.31 11.49 -18.08
CA ILE A 146 9.07 11.43 -18.90
C ILE A 146 8.28 12.74 -18.80
N SER A 147 7.56 13.09 -19.87
CA SER A 147 6.67 14.25 -19.85
C SER A 147 5.51 14.07 -18.87
N ARG A 148 4.97 15.18 -18.38
CA ARG A 148 3.80 15.18 -17.50
C ARG A 148 2.59 14.45 -18.11
N VAL A 149 2.38 14.58 -19.42
CA VAL A 149 1.30 13.88 -20.14
C VAL A 149 1.54 12.36 -20.16
N ALA A 150 2.78 11.92 -20.37
CA ALA A 150 3.13 10.51 -20.26
C ALA A 150 2.90 9.96 -18.84
N PHE A 151 3.25 10.72 -17.81
CA PHE A 151 2.99 10.36 -16.41
C PHE A 151 1.49 10.21 -16.11
N ASP A 152 0.65 11.18 -16.47
CA ASP A 152 -0.80 11.11 -16.23
C ASP A 152 -1.50 10.07 -17.14
N ASN A 153 -0.85 9.59 -18.20
CA ASN A 153 -1.30 8.43 -18.98
C ASN A 153 -0.99 7.11 -18.28
N ILE A 154 0.26 6.91 -17.82
CA ILE A 154 0.67 5.73 -17.02
C ILE A 154 -0.20 5.65 -15.76
N TRP A 155 -0.40 6.77 -15.05
CA TRP A 155 -1.21 6.79 -13.82
C TRP A 155 -2.64 6.28 -14.05
N ARG A 156 -3.32 6.78 -15.09
CA ARG A 156 -4.72 6.42 -15.36
C ARG A 156 -4.89 5.00 -15.86
N LYS A 157 -3.91 4.48 -16.60
CA LYS A 157 -3.95 3.15 -17.22
C LYS A 157 -3.49 2.05 -16.27
N ASP A 158 -2.34 2.25 -15.62
CA ASP A 158 -1.62 1.19 -14.91
C ASP A 158 -1.78 1.31 -13.38
N PHE A 159 -2.31 2.43 -12.87
CA PHE A 159 -2.58 2.68 -11.44
C PHE A 159 -4.03 3.15 -11.13
N PRO A 160 -5.09 2.61 -11.78
CA PRO A 160 -6.47 3.10 -11.59
C PRO A 160 -7.01 2.86 -10.16
N ASN A 161 -6.45 1.91 -9.43
CA ASN A 161 -6.78 1.62 -8.02
C ASN A 161 -5.96 2.45 -7.00
N PHE A 162 -5.07 3.35 -7.42
CA PHE A 162 -4.29 4.22 -6.52
C PHE A 162 -4.96 5.58 -6.30
N ASN A 163 -5.51 5.75 -5.10
CA ASN A 163 -6.25 6.96 -4.71
C ASN A 163 -5.46 7.84 -3.74
N ILE A 164 -5.25 9.10 -4.13
CA ILE A 164 -4.81 10.19 -3.26
C ILE A 164 -6.07 10.84 -2.68
N HIS A 165 -6.26 10.76 -1.36
CA HIS A 165 -7.48 11.24 -0.71
C HIS A 165 -7.50 12.78 -0.60
N ASN A 166 -8.37 13.44 -1.38
CA ASN A 166 -8.56 14.90 -1.34
C ASN A 166 -8.93 15.42 0.07
N SER A 167 -9.70 14.65 0.83
CA SER A 167 -10.03 14.91 2.23
C SER A 167 -9.61 13.74 3.13
N SER A 168 -9.27 14.06 4.38
CA SER A 168 -9.04 13.10 5.47
C SER A 168 -9.88 13.56 6.65
N ALA A 169 -10.74 12.68 7.16
CA ALA A 169 -11.45 12.91 8.43
C ALA A 169 -10.50 12.78 9.64
N PHE A 170 -9.40 12.05 9.47
CA PHE A 170 -8.36 11.87 10.48
C PHE A 170 -7.37 13.04 10.49
N ALA A 171 -6.85 13.36 11.67
CA ALA A 171 -5.80 14.34 11.84
C ALA A 171 -4.53 13.97 11.04
N LYS A 172 -3.86 14.96 10.45
CA LYS A 172 -2.58 14.75 9.78
C LYS A 172 -1.49 14.53 10.82
N CYS A 173 -0.57 13.59 10.58
CA CYS A 173 0.63 13.46 11.40
C CYS A 173 1.42 14.78 11.40
N GLN A 174 1.72 15.30 12.60
CA GLN A 174 2.43 16.56 12.80
C GLN A 174 3.85 16.53 12.22
N GLU A 175 4.51 15.38 12.27
CA GLU A 175 5.87 15.22 11.74
C GLU A 175 5.87 15.19 10.20
N CYS A 176 4.94 14.48 9.58
CA CYS A 176 4.69 14.57 8.13
C CYS A 176 4.44 16.02 7.67
N LEU A 177 3.63 16.78 8.41
CA LEU A 177 3.41 18.21 8.14
C LEU A 177 4.70 19.03 8.25
N LYS A 178 5.47 18.82 9.33
CA LYS A 178 6.77 19.49 9.54
C LYS A 178 7.72 19.23 8.37
N PHE A 179 7.88 17.98 7.93
CA PHE A 179 8.72 17.64 6.78
C PHE A 179 8.25 18.34 5.50
N ILE A 180 6.95 18.35 5.20
CA ILE A 180 6.41 19.04 4.02
C ILE A 180 6.73 20.55 4.06
N THR A 181 6.46 21.22 5.19
CA THR A 181 6.72 22.66 5.32
C THR A 181 8.22 22.99 5.28
N MET A 182 9.09 22.13 5.82
CA MET A 182 10.54 22.31 5.70
C MET A 182 11.02 22.10 4.25
N LEU A 183 10.53 21.07 3.55
CA LEU A 183 10.85 20.78 2.15
C LEU A 183 10.27 21.81 1.16
N GLN A 184 9.23 22.56 1.52
CA GLN A 184 8.73 23.69 0.74
C GLN A 184 9.57 24.96 0.91
N ARG A 185 10.33 25.07 2.02
CA ARG A 185 11.15 26.24 2.35
C ARG A 185 12.62 26.07 1.98
N GLU A 186 13.17 24.87 2.13
CA GLU A 186 14.59 24.60 1.87
C GLU A 186 14.86 24.47 0.36
N ARG A 187 15.72 25.37 -0.14
CA ARG A 187 16.15 25.46 -1.54
C ARG A 187 17.51 24.83 -1.80
N ARG A 188 18.33 24.63 -0.76
CA ARG A 188 19.72 24.13 -0.89
C ARG A 188 19.73 22.62 -1.03
N SER A 189 20.46 22.11 -2.03
CA SER A 189 20.51 20.68 -2.39
C SER A 189 20.79 19.75 -1.20
N ALA A 190 21.94 19.87 -0.54
CA ALA A 190 22.33 18.93 0.53
C ALA A 190 21.41 18.97 1.78
N PRO A 191 21.01 20.14 2.34
CA PRO A 191 20.01 20.20 3.41
C PRO A 191 18.65 19.63 2.99
N ARG A 192 18.23 19.85 1.74
CA ARG A 192 17.00 19.25 1.20
C ARG A 192 17.09 17.73 1.14
N ALA A 193 18.18 17.18 0.60
CA ALA A 193 18.39 15.74 0.50
C ALA A 193 18.32 15.05 1.87
N LYS A 194 18.88 15.66 2.91
CA LYS A 194 18.73 15.18 4.30
C LYS A 194 17.26 15.17 4.76
N LEU A 195 16.51 16.24 4.51
CA LEU A 195 15.08 16.31 4.86
C LEU A 195 14.22 15.29 4.09
N GLU A 196 14.57 14.98 2.83
CA GLU A 196 13.88 13.95 2.04
C GLU A 196 14.20 12.54 2.58
N LEU A 197 15.45 12.27 2.97
CA LEU A 197 15.87 11.02 3.63
C LEU A 197 15.20 10.84 5.01
N ASP A 198 15.17 11.88 5.85
CA ASP A 198 14.57 11.80 7.18
C ASP A 198 13.04 11.65 7.11
N ARG A 199 12.39 12.27 6.11
CA ARG A 199 10.97 12.00 5.77
C ARG A 199 10.76 10.57 5.30
N GLU A 200 11.66 9.99 4.51
CA GLU A 200 11.57 8.60 4.07
C GLU A 200 11.70 7.62 5.25
N LYS A 201 12.61 7.87 6.21
CA LYS A 201 12.71 7.10 7.46
C LYS A 201 11.41 7.13 8.26
N HIS A 202 10.82 8.32 8.45
CA HIS A 202 9.53 8.46 9.14
C HIS A 202 8.42 7.66 8.45
N LEU A 203 8.30 7.76 7.12
CA LEU A 203 7.29 7.02 6.35
C LEU A 203 7.52 5.49 6.42
N LYS A 204 8.78 5.02 6.35
CA LYS A 204 9.13 3.60 6.55
C LYS A 204 8.72 3.10 7.93
N HIS A 205 8.98 3.88 8.98
CA HIS A 205 8.59 3.53 10.36
C HIS A 205 7.05 3.44 10.50
N GLN A 206 6.32 4.45 10.01
CA GLN A 206 4.85 4.44 9.99
C GLN A 206 4.29 3.22 9.23
N MET A 207 4.88 2.88 8.07
CA MET A 207 4.46 1.70 7.30
C MET A 207 4.80 0.38 8.00
N SER A 208 5.95 0.25 8.67
CA SER A 208 6.29 -0.99 9.39
C SER A 208 5.27 -1.37 10.48
N GLY A 209 4.79 -0.40 11.26
CA GLY A 209 3.74 -0.65 12.25
C GLY A 209 2.40 -1.04 11.62
N ARG A 210 2.07 -0.43 10.48
CA ARG A 210 0.87 -0.76 9.69
C ARG A 210 0.93 -2.16 9.10
N THR A 211 2.08 -2.58 8.57
CA THR A 211 2.30 -3.92 8.03
C THR A 211 2.09 -5.00 9.10
N VAL A 212 2.69 -4.84 10.29
CA VAL A 212 2.50 -5.77 11.42
C VAL A 212 1.02 -5.86 11.81
N TYR A 213 0.34 -4.72 11.92
CA TYR A 213 -1.10 -4.68 12.19
C TYR A 213 -1.92 -5.40 11.11
N TYR A 214 -1.62 -5.20 9.81
CA TYR A 214 -2.34 -5.89 8.73
C TYR A 214 -2.13 -7.41 8.79
N SER A 215 -0.90 -7.89 9.01
CA SER A 215 -0.64 -9.32 9.17
C SER A 215 -1.36 -9.92 10.39
N HIS A 216 -1.39 -9.23 11.53
CA HIS A 216 -2.15 -9.68 12.70
C HIS A 216 -3.67 -9.67 12.45
N ARG A 217 -4.18 -8.67 11.73
CA ARG A 217 -5.59 -8.60 11.30
C ARG A 217 -5.96 -9.76 10.37
N GLU A 218 -5.09 -10.12 9.44
CA GLU A 218 -5.30 -11.26 8.52
C GLU A 218 -5.26 -12.61 9.26
N LEU A 219 -4.30 -12.81 10.17
CA LEU A 219 -4.24 -13.99 11.05
C LEU A 219 -5.51 -14.13 11.90
N SER A 220 -5.95 -13.04 12.55
CA SER A 220 -7.19 -12.99 13.35
C SER A 220 -8.46 -13.19 12.52
N THR A 221 -8.46 -12.82 11.23
CA THR A 221 -9.62 -13.02 10.34
C THR A 221 -9.67 -14.43 9.77
N SER A 222 -8.51 -15.04 9.49
CA SER A 222 -8.42 -16.38 8.88
C SER A 222 -8.46 -17.51 9.92
N ASN A 223 -7.97 -17.26 11.13
CA ASN A 223 -7.85 -18.23 12.21
C ASN A 223 -8.34 -17.63 13.55
N PRO A 224 -9.62 -17.18 13.65
CA PRO A 224 -10.13 -16.46 14.81
C PRO A 224 -10.05 -17.27 16.12
N SER A 225 -10.13 -18.60 16.06
CA SER A 225 -9.99 -19.48 17.23
C SER A 225 -8.58 -19.50 17.85
N LEU A 226 -7.56 -18.97 17.15
CA LEU A 226 -6.16 -18.96 17.60
C LEU A 226 -5.59 -17.55 17.78
N TYR A 227 -6.16 -16.54 17.10
CA TYR A 227 -5.64 -15.18 17.09
C TYR A 227 -6.74 -14.15 17.32
N LEU A 228 -6.38 -13.10 18.07
CA LEU A 228 -7.21 -11.93 18.30
C LEU A 228 -6.44 -10.67 17.94
N SER A 229 -7.02 -9.85 17.06
CA SER A 229 -6.50 -8.55 16.64
C SER A 229 -7.61 -7.51 16.68
N PHE A 230 -7.34 -6.39 17.34
CA PHE A 230 -8.24 -5.25 17.42
C PHE A 230 -7.45 -3.93 17.51
N ILE A 231 -8.03 -2.86 16.97
CA ILE A 231 -7.58 -1.49 17.26
C ILE A 231 -8.27 -1.03 18.56
N HIS A 232 -7.50 -0.38 19.43
CA HIS A 232 -8.00 0.23 20.67
C HIS A 232 -7.52 1.69 20.73
N ASP A 233 -8.39 2.65 20.41
CA ASP A 233 -8.07 4.07 20.28
C ASP A 233 -8.86 4.93 21.29
N ALA A 234 -8.25 6.00 21.82
CA ALA A 234 -8.81 6.82 22.88
C ALA A 234 -9.02 8.26 22.41
N MET A 235 -10.26 8.76 22.51
CA MET A 235 -10.57 10.14 22.11
C MET A 235 -10.02 11.17 23.10
N ASP A 236 -9.51 12.29 22.56
CA ASP A 236 -9.12 13.44 23.38
C ASP A 236 -10.29 13.94 24.23
N LEU A 237 -10.07 14.10 25.54
CA LEU A 237 -11.10 14.50 26.50
C LEU A 237 -11.84 15.79 26.12
N ALA A 238 -11.13 16.75 25.51
CA ALA A 238 -11.70 18.03 25.03
C ALA A 238 -12.65 17.90 23.81
N LYS A 239 -12.75 16.71 23.19
CA LYS A 239 -13.71 16.40 22.12
C LYS A 239 -14.97 15.71 22.64
N THR A 240 -14.92 15.16 23.85
CA THR A 240 -15.92 14.26 24.44
C THR A 240 -16.56 14.79 25.72
N THR A 241 -16.07 15.90 26.28
CA THR A 241 -16.75 16.67 27.35
C THR A 241 -18.19 17.06 26.98
N ILE A 242 -19.14 16.90 27.92
CA ILE A 242 -20.56 17.24 27.75
C ILE A 242 -21.00 18.21 28.86
N PRO A 243 -21.76 19.30 28.58
CA PRO A 243 -22.22 19.73 27.27
C PRO A 243 -21.09 20.34 26.42
N ARG A 244 -21.14 20.10 25.10
CA ARG A 244 -20.39 20.91 24.14
C ARG A 244 -21.17 22.20 23.88
N LEU A 245 -20.82 23.25 24.61
CA LEU A 245 -21.30 24.60 24.32
C LEU A 245 -20.70 25.08 22.99
N CYS A 246 -21.55 25.38 22.01
CA CYS A 246 -21.12 25.97 20.73
C CYS A 246 -20.51 27.37 20.98
N ASP A 247 -21.25 28.20 21.72
CA ASP A 247 -20.85 29.56 22.08
C ASP A 247 -20.28 29.62 23.49
N LYS A 248 -19.04 30.10 23.60
CA LYS A 248 -18.33 30.25 24.88
C LYS A 248 -18.68 31.57 25.55
N VAL A 249 -19.92 31.69 26.01
CA VAL A 249 -20.42 32.85 26.75
C VAL A 249 -19.60 33.03 28.03
N LYS A 250 -18.85 34.14 28.15
CA LYS A 250 -17.90 34.38 29.26
C LYS A 250 -18.51 34.18 30.65
N THR A 251 -19.75 34.62 30.87
CA THR A 251 -20.47 34.48 32.15
C THR A 251 -20.83 33.04 32.51
N LEU A 252 -20.85 32.10 31.55
CA LEU A 252 -21.08 30.67 31.81
C LEU A 252 -19.78 29.87 32.02
N MET A 253 -18.62 30.42 31.63
CA MET A 253 -17.34 29.69 31.67
C MET A 253 -16.81 29.41 33.10
N GLY A 254 -17.42 29.99 34.13
CA GLY A 254 -17.13 29.68 35.53
C GLY A 254 -18.21 28.84 36.24
N SER A 255 -19.44 28.79 35.72
CA SER A 255 -20.59 28.14 36.36
C SER A 255 -20.96 26.79 35.73
N VAL A 256 -20.65 26.59 34.45
CA VAL A 256 -20.85 25.30 33.76
C VAL A 256 -19.52 24.55 33.69
N GLN A 257 -19.25 23.69 34.66
CA GLN A 257 -18.18 22.69 34.52
C GLN A 257 -18.68 21.56 33.60
N PRO A 258 -18.08 21.36 32.40
CA PRO A 258 -18.50 20.30 31.51
C PRO A 258 -17.98 18.95 32.01
N LEU A 259 -18.86 17.95 32.07
CA LEU A 259 -18.53 16.59 32.50
C LEU A 259 -17.47 15.99 31.56
N PRO A 260 -16.24 15.69 32.05
CA PRO A 260 -15.23 15.00 31.27
C PRO A 260 -15.65 13.54 31.03
N LEU A 261 -15.88 13.15 29.77
CA LEU A 261 -16.09 11.74 29.40
C LEU A 261 -14.87 11.21 28.63
N LYS A 262 -14.22 10.15 29.11
CA LYS A 262 -13.19 9.44 28.35
C LYS A 262 -13.87 8.34 27.53
N VAL A 263 -13.71 8.41 26.21
CA VAL A 263 -14.25 7.42 25.26
C VAL A 263 -13.09 6.66 24.64
N ILE A 264 -13.18 5.32 24.66
CA ILE A 264 -12.31 4.41 23.92
C ILE A 264 -13.16 3.71 22.87
N GLY A 265 -12.74 3.79 21.60
CA GLY A 265 -13.27 2.98 20.52
C GLY A 265 -12.45 1.72 20.32
N ILE A 266 -13.12 0.59 20.12
CA ILE A 266 -12.50 -0.69 19.77
C ILE A 266 -13.05 -1.14 18.41
N LEU A 267 -12.15 -1.54 17.50
CA LEU A 267 -12.50 -2.13 16.20
C LEU A 267 -11.86 -3.52 16.10
N ASN A 268 -12.70 -4.54 16.03
CA ASN A 268 -12.37 -5.95 16.14
C ASN A 268 -12.24 -6.63 14.76
N HIS A 269 -11.43 -7.69 14.65
CA HIS A 269 -11.13 -8.36 13.38
C HIS A 269 -11.28 -9.89 13.49
N GLY A 270 -12.06 -10.49 12.59
CA GLY A 270 -12.42 -11.92 12.64
C GLY A 270 -13.45 -12.30 13.70
N HIS A 271 -13.80 -11.38 14.61
CA HIS A 271 -14.64 -11.61 15.77
C HIS A 271 -15.78 -10.59 15.86
N GLU A 272 -16.88 -11.00 16.49
CA GLU A 272 -18.00 -10.13 16.86
C GLU A 272 -18.00 -9.83 18.37
N PRO A 273 -18.51 -8.66 18.81
CA PRO A 273 -19.02 -7.56 18.00
C PRO A 273 -17.88 -6.80 17.29
N ARG A 274 -18.00 -6.53 16.00
CA ARG A 274 -16.97 -5.81 15.21
C ARG A 274 -16.55 -4.46 15.77
N VAL A 275 -17.45 -3.75 16.44
CA VAL A 275 -17.19 -2.41 17.00
C VAL A 275 -17.73 -2.36 18.42
N ALA A 276 -16.92 -1.87 19.35
CA ALA A 276 -17.34 -1.54 20.71
C ALA A 276 -16.89 -0.13 21.08
N ALA A 277 -17.59 0.48 22.05
CA ALA A 277 -17.22 1.77 22.61
C ALA A 277 -17.32 1.69 24.13
N HIS A 278 -16.22 1.94 24.82
CA HIS A 278 -16.17 2.02 26.28
C HIS A 278 -16.12 3.48 26.71
N VAL A 279 -17.02 3.86 27.61
CA VAL A 279 -17.15 5.24 28.11
C VAL A 279 -17.02 5.22 29.63
N THR A 280 -16.27 6.17 30.18
CA THR A 280 -16.27 6.50 31.61
C THR A 280 -16.32 8.01 31.82
N VAL A 281 -16.76 8.46 32.99
CA VAL A 281 -16.38 9.78 33.49
C VAL A 281 -14.87 9.77 33.70
N GLY A 282 -14.17 10.76 33.13
CA GLY A 282 -12.73 10.98 33.28
C GLY A 282 -12.43 12.15 34.21
N GLY A 283 -11.34 12.87 33.95
CA GLY A 283 -11.04 14.15 34.61
C GLY A 283 -9.98 14.09 35.70
N LEU A 284 -9.88 13.00 36.47
CA LEU A 284 -8.83 12.84 37.48
C LEU A 284 -7.42 12.73 36.86
N TRP A 285 -7.27 12.02 35.74
CA TRP A 285 -5.99 11.79 35.09
C TRP A 285 -6.07 11.96 33.57
N LYS A 286 -5.13 12.69 32.98
CA LYS A 286 -5.02 12.87 31.51
C LYS A 286 -4.73 11.56 30.80
N SER A 287 -3.85 10.74 31.38
CA SER A 287 -3.64 9.35 31.03
C SER A 287 -4.16 8.48 32.18
N ASP A 288 -5.35 7.92 31.99
CA ASP A 288 -5.87 6.88 32.89
C ASP A 288 -5.53 5.50 32.29
N PRO A 289 -4.48 4.80 32.78
CA PRO A 289 -4.13 3.46 32.34
C PRO A 289 -5.12 2.42 32.87
N ASN A 290 -5.75 2.66 34.02
CA ASN A 290 -6.69 1.71 34.64
C ASN A 290 -7.94 1.56 33.77
N PHE A 291 -8.49 2.64 33.22
CA PHE A 291 -9.58 2.55 32.24
C PHE A 291 -9.15 1.90 30.92
N THR A 292 -7.90 2.09 30.48
CA THR A 292 -7.36 1.39 29.29
C THR A 292 -7.27 -0.13 29.54
N ILE A 293 -6.73 -0.55 30.67
CA ILE A 293 -6.65 -1.97 31.06
C ILE A 293 -8.06 -2.55 31.27
N THR A 294 -8.95 -1.81 31.92
CA THR A 294 -10.36 -2.22 32.15
C THR A 294 -11.13 -2.37 30.84
N SER A 295 -10.90 -1.47 29.87
CA SER A 295 -11.46 -1.53 28.52
C SER A 295 -11.03 -2.81 27.78
N ILE A 296 -9.73 -3.15 27.81
CA ILE A 296 -9.20 -4.39 27.23
C ILE A 296 -9.76 -5.61 27.97
N ALA A 297 -9.72 -5.63 29.30
CA ALA A 297 -10.23 -6.74 30.11
C ALA A 297 -11.74 -6.96 29.96
N LYS A 298 -12.53 -5.90 29.71
CA LYS A 298 -13.94 -6.03 29.33
C LYS A 298 -14.06 -6.65 27.94
N GLN A 299 -13.35 -6.15 26.93
CA GLN A 299 -13.41 -6.70 25.57
C GLN A 299 -13.06 -8.20 25.52
N LEU A 300 -12.10 -8.65 26.33
CA LEU A 300 -11.74 -10.07 26.46
C LEU A 300 -12.87 -10.91 27.09
N ARG A 301 -13.49 -10.43 28.18
CA ARG A 301 -14.65 -11.12 28.80
C ARG A 301 -15.89 -11.11 27.91
N ASP A 302 -16.09 -10.07 27.11
CA ASP A 302 -17.18 -10.00 26.15
C ASP A 302 -17.02 -11.07 25.06
N TYR A 303 -15.78 -11.34 24.61
CA TYR A 303 -15.50 -12.45 23.69
C TYR A 303 -15.68 -13.82 24.33
N GLU A 304 -15.16 -14.04 25.53
CA GLU A 304 -15.35 -15.28 26.30
C GLU A 304 -16.85 -15.58 26.48
N SER A 305 -17.63 -14.56 26.82
CA SER A 305 -19.09 -14.64 26.94
C SER A 305 -19.76 -14.94 25.60
N TYR A 306 -19.35 -14.29 24.51
CA TYR A 306 -19.92 -14.52 23.17
C TYR A 306 -19.61 -15.92 22.62
N HIS A 307 -18.38 -16.42 22.79
CA HIS A 307 -18.02 -17.78 22.44
C HIS A 307 -18.77 -18.82 23.27
N THR A 308 -18.90 -18.60 24.59
CA THR A 308 -19.68 -19.48 25.48
C THR A 308 -21.15 -19.49 25.10
N ALA A 309 -21.75 -18.33 24.87
CA ALA A 309 -23.14 -18.21 24.42
C ALA A 309 -23.37 -18.84 23.04
N LYS A 310 -22.40 -18.76 22.12
CA LYS A 310 -22.48 -19.44 20.83
C LYS A 310 -22.42 -20.96 20.98
N ILE A 311 -21.49 -21.50 21.78
CA ILE A 311 -21.41 -22.94 22.05
C ILE A 311 -22.72 -23.44 22.68
N LEU A 312 -23.31 -22.67 23.59
CA LEU A 312 -24.60 -22.96 24.22
C LEU A 312 -25.83 -22.77 23.30
N GLY A 313 -25.68 -22.06 22.17
CA GLY A 313 -26.72 -21.90 21.15
C GLY A 313 -26.63 -22.91 20.01
N ASP A 314 -25.40 -23.31 19.63
CA ASP A 314 -25.14 -24.42 18.71
C ASP A 314 -25.51 -25.77 19.38
N LEU A 315 -25.42 -25.84 20.72
CA LEU A 315 -26.12 -26.84 21.53
C LEU A 315 -27.64 -26.54 21.53
N ASN A 316 -28.40 -27.25 20.70
CA ASN A 316 -29.87 -27.28 20.79
C ASN A 316 -30.31 -27.96 22.10
N ILE A 317 -30.32 -27.21 23.20
CA ILE A 317 -30.94 -27.62 24.47
C ILE A 317 -32.45 -27.55 24.29
N VAL A 318 -33.02 -28.62 23.73
CA VAL A 318 -34.47 -28.84 23.66
C VAL A 318 -34.97 -29.05 25.09
N PHE A 319 -35.43 -27.97 25.72
CA PHE A 319 -36.21 -28.04 26.96
C PHE A 319 -37.56 -28.67 26.66
N ILE A 320 -37.63 -29.99 26.74
CA ILE A 320 -38.88 -30.74 26.70
C ILE A 320 -39.70 -30.38 27.94
N LYS A 321 -40.92 -29.89 27.72
CA LYS A 321 -41.99 -29.87 28.72
C LYS A 321 -43.35 -29.95 28.04
#